data_AF-A0AA38RGE7-F1
#
_entry.id   AF-A0AA38RGE7-F1
#
_cell.length_a   1.000
_cell.length_b   1.000
_cell.length_c   1.000
_cell.angle_alpha   90.00
_cell.angle_beta   90.00
_cell.angle_gamma   90.00
#
_symmetry.space_group_name_H-M   'P 1'
#
loop_
_entity.id
_entity.type
_entity.pdbx_description
1 polymer ?
#
loop_
_entity_poly.entity_id
_entity_poly.type
_entity_poly.pdbx_seq_one_letter_code
_entity_poly.pdbx_strand_id
1 'polypeptide(L)'
;MKAKACTKCRQWKARCDASDGVPGGCSRCRSLNLTCVFDASFKRMSKGKRLQQMSNEIQQLRQALNNSASSNASTSPRQIEDTINVTAGPGIWEAQLQGTSEGTVASPSLQLLPTLSVTTVEIPPAALTVPYRSLGEVGLTRACYVVNQMQSSHLGMPSSILPDANLLAAFENPEVNPVLSLLCRIYHLLMQSSWDISANAPTPTGMLDPAARLKMIRHHGKKLLALEEQHLAQMGDAVNMSLLYARLQLQSFALLDDVPLSEDLLDLVKDAETTACELIDATYGMNLSIAPIHTRRAMCYAAFVLVRLLQLPYDVQRELLQDSIERVRQSMSTVITAPDDINHKACTLLQELPYFEDKHRSPPILSRMGASIFYDTLRVYWEHCLEKQMPEEYLDIDRFDWSALGM
;
A
#
# COMPACT_ATOMS: atom_id res chain seq x y z
N MET A 1 15.72 4.26 -41.30
CA MET A 1 15.20 5.59 -40.84
C MET A 1 16.07 6.08 -39.69
N LYS A 2 16.40 7.37 -39.61
CA LYS A 2 17.09 7.95 -38.42
C LYS A 2 16.15 7.94 -37.21
N ALA A 3 16.69 7.70 -36.01
CA ALA A 3 15.90 7.76 -34.77
C ALA A 3 15.56 9.23 -34.41
N LYS A 4 14.28 9.55 -34.21
CA LYS A 4 13.83 10.92 -33.84
C LYS A 4 14.08 11.30 -32.37
N ALA A 5 14.64 10.41 -31.56
CA ALA A 5 14.91 10.63 -30.14
C ALA A 5 16.05 9.72 -29.64
N CYS A 6 16.85 10.21 -28.69
CA CYS A 6 17.96 9.44 -28.11
C CYS A 6 17.46 8.25 -27.27
N THR A 7 18.32 7.25 -27.07
CA THR A 7 17.97 5.99 -26.37
C THR A 7 17.46 6.21 -24.95
N LYS A 8 18.05 7.15 -24.19
CA LYS A 8 17.61 7.50 -22.82
C LYS A 8 16.20 8.09 -22.81
N CYS A 9 15.91 9.06 -23.68
CA CYS A 9 14.56 9.63 -23.80
C CYS A 9 13.52 8.59 -24.27
N ARG A 10 13.89 7.70 -25.22
CA ARG A 10 13.05 6.55 -25.63
C ARG A 10 12.80 5.57 -24.49
N GLN A 11 13.81 5.32 -23.64
CA GLN A 11 13.71 4.43 -22.47
C GLN A 11 12.79 5.00 -21.38
N TRP A 12 12.79 6.32 -21.19
CA TRP A 12 11.98 7.00 -20.18
C TRP A 12 10.64 7.53 -20.68
N LYS A 13 10.27 7.29 -21.94
CA LYS A 13 9.09 7.90 -22.62
C LYS A 13 9.07 9.44 -22.55
N ALA A 14 10.23 10.09 -22.48
CA ALA A 14 10.35 11.53 -22.31
C ALA A 14 10.60 12.25 -23.65
N ARG A 15 10.07 13.47 -23.83
CA ARG A 15 10.33 14.29 -25.03
C ARG A 15 11.84 14.54 -25.19
N CYS A 16 12.38 14.25 -26.37
CA CYS A 16 13.76 14.56 -26.75
C CYS A 16 13.78 15.89 -27.53
N ASP A 17 14.65 16.80 -27.14
CA ASP A 17 14.81 18.15 -27.69
C ASP A 17 16.08 18.33 -28.54
N ALA A 18 16.94 17.30 -28.63
CA ALA A 18 18.12 17.34 -29.49
C ALA A 18 17.72 17.36 -30.98
N SER A 19 18.09 18.46 -31.65
CA SER A 19 18.21 18.59 -33.10
C SER A 19 19.55 18.03 -33.61
N ASP A 20 19.62 17.70 -34.90
CA ASP A 20 20.85 17.26 -35.56
C ASP A 20 21.94 18.35 -35.40
N GLY A 21 23.09 17.99 -34.81
CA GLY A 21 24.31 18.82 -34.77
C GLY A 21 24.64 19.55 -33.45
N VAL A 22 23.83 19.46 -32.39
CA VAL A 22 24.12 20.17 -31.12
C VAL A 22 25.21 19.48 -30.29
N PRO A 23 26.35 20.15 -29.97
CA PRO A 23 27.37 19.60 -29.07
C PRO A 23 26.79 19.32 -27.66
N GLY A 24 27.08 18.13 -27.13
CA GLY A 24 26.60 17.69 -25.81
C GLY A 24 25.23 17.01 -25.80
N GLY A 25 24.48 17.00 -26.90
CA GLY A 25 23.20 16.27 -27.01
C GLY A 25 22.01 16.94 -26.30
N CYS A 26 20.96 16.16 -26.01
CA CYS A 26 19.67 16.69 -25.56
C CYS A 26 19.73 17.27 -24.14
N SER A 27 18.90 18.26 -23.82
CA SER A 27 19.03 19.01 -22.56
C SER A 27 18.82 18.14 -21.32
N ARG A 28 17.99 17.09 -21.43
CA ARG A 28 17.82 16.08 -20.37
C ARG A 28 19.03 15.16 -20.21
N CYS A 29 19.76 14.83 -21.27
CA CYS A 29 20.99 14.05 -21.15
C CYS A 29 22.11 14.90 -20.54
N ARG A 30 22.22 16.18 -20.95
CA ARG A 30 23.18 17.13 -20.36
C ARG A 30 22.93 17.35 -18.87
N SER A 31 21.70 17.63 -18.46
CA SER A 31 21.38 17.92 -17.04
C SER A 31 21.49 16.71 -16.10
N LEU A 32 21.60 15.50 -16.65
CA LEU A 32 21.83 14.24 -15.92
C LEU A 32 23.23 13.68 -16.14
N ASN A 33 24.11 14.40 -16.86
CA ASN A 33 25.45 13.98 -17.24
C ASN A 33 25.51 12.58 -17.91
N LEU A 34 24.62 12.34 -18.86
CA LEU A 34 24.48 11.06 -19.58
C LEU A 34 24.82 11.17 -21.06
N THR A 35 25.42 10.11 -21.62
CA THR A 35 25.69 10.00 -23.05
C THR A 35 24.40 9.98 -23.89
N CYS A 36 24.24 10.97 -24.76
CA CYS A 36 23.07 11.15 -25.60
C CYS A 36 23.20 10.40 -26.95
N VAL A 37 23.04 9.07 -26.93
CA VAL A 37 23.18 8.22 -28.13
C VAL A 37 21.86 8.14 -28.91
N PHE A 38 21.95 8.25 -30.24
CA PHE A 38 20.84 8.00 -31.17
C PHE A 38 21.06 6.68 -31.90
N ASP A 39 20.41 5.63 -31.42
CA ASP A 39 20.41 4.31 -32.05
C ASP A 39 18.97 3.98 -32.51
N ALA A 40 18.84 3.53 -33.76
CA ALA A 40 17.58 3.07 -34.34
C ALA A 40 17.21 1.66 -33.85
N SER A 41 18.20 0.79 -33.64
CA SER A 41 18.04 -0.61 -33.23
C SER A 41 17.61 -0.76 -31.77
N PHE A 42 17.90 0.23 -30.92
CA PHE A 42 17.50 0.27 -29.53
C PHE A 42 16.01 -0.02 -29.33
N LYS A 43 15.69 -1.05 -28.53
CA LYS A 43 14.34 -1.38 -28.06
C LYS A 43 14.23 -1.07 -26.57
N ARG A 44 13.11 -0.44 -26.17
CA ARG A 44 12.84 -0.09 -24.76
C ARG A 44 12.64 -1.36 -23.92
N MET A 45 13.39 -1.47 -22.82
CA MET A 45 13.13 -2.46 -21.77
C MET A 45 12.01 -1.92 -20.84
N SER A 46 11.03 -2.73 -20.45
CA SER A 46 10.06 -2.32 -19.43
C SER A 46 10.70 -2.36 -18.03
N LYS A 47 10.20 -1.56 -17.08
CA LYS A 47 10.67 -1.61 -15.67
C LYS A 47 10.51 -3.02 -15.10
N GLY A 48 9.35 -3.67 -15.31
CA GLY A 48 9.08 -5.04 -14.88
C GLY A 48 10.06 -6.06 -15.46
N LYS A 49 10.33 -6.03 -16.78
CA LYS A 49 11.31 -6.95 -17.39
C LYS A 49 12.72 -6.76 -16.86
N ARG A 50 13.12 -5.51 -16.56
CA ARG A 50 14.42 -5.22 -15.95
C ARG A 50 14.49 -5.69 -14.49
N LEU A 51 13.42 -5.53 -13.70
CA LEU A 51 13.33 -6.05 -12.34
C LEU A 51 13.41 -7.57 -12.32
N GLN A 52 12.66 -8.25 -13.20
CA GLN A 52 12.70 -9.70 -13.34
C GLN A 52 14.09 -10.20 -13.74
N GLN A 53 14.77 -9.54 -14.68
CA GLN A 53 16.15 -9.88 -15.05
C GLN A 53 17.10 -9.76 -13.84
N MET A 54 17.05 -8.65 -13.10
CA MET A 54 17.90 -8.46 -11.91
C MET A 54 17.57 -9.46 -10.80
N SER A 55 16.29 -9.82 -10.62
CA SER A 55 15.88 -10.87 -9.68
C SER A 55 16.47 -12.23 -10.05
N ASN A 56 16.43 -12.59 -11.34
CA ASN A 56 16.99 -13.84 -11.84
C ASN A 56 18.53 -13.85 -11.69
N GLU A 57 19.21 -12.75 -11.99
CA GLU A 57 20.67 -12.61 -11.79
C GLU A 57 21.05 -12.74 -10.29
N ILE A 58 20.29 -12.11 -9.39
CA ILE A 58 20.48 -12.25 -7.94
C ILE A 58 20.26 -13.70 -7.48
N GLN A 59 19.24 -14.39 -8.00
CA GLN A 59 18.97 -15.79 -7.68
C GLN A 59 20.10 -16.71 -8.18
N GLN A 60 20.59 -16.51 -9.40
CA GLN A 60 21.72 -17.25 -9.96
C GLN A 60 23.02 -17.02 -9.15
N LEU A 61 23.29 -15.79 -8.73
CA LEU A 61 24.44 -15.47 -7.88
C LEU A 61 24.33 -16.13 -6.48
N ARG A 62 23.14 -16.12 -5.86
CA ARG A 62 22.88 -16.84 -4.60
C ARG A 62 23.08 -18.35 -4.75
N GLN A 63 22.61 -18.94 -5.85
CA GLN A 63 22.81 -20.36 -6.14
C GLN A 63 24.29 -20.70 -6.38
N ALA A 64 25.02 -19.86 -7.12
CA ALA A 64 26.46 -20.04 -7.34
C ALA A 64 27.27 -19.99 -6.03
N LEU A 65 26.91 -19.10 -5.10
CA LEU A 65 27.53 -18.99 -3.78
C LEU A 65 27.20 -20.19 -2.87
N ASN A 66 25.96 -20.68 -2.88
CA ASN A 66 25.59 -21.89 -2.13
C ASN A 66 26.28 -23.15 -2.69
N ASN A 67 26.43 -23.24 -4.00
CA ASN A 67 27.10 -24.36 -4.66
C ASN A 67 28.63 -24.34 -4.43
N SER A 68 29.26 -23.17 -4.38
CA SER A 68 30.69 -23.06 -4.05
C SER A 68 30.97 -23.33 -2.57
N ALA A 69 30.08 -22.91 -1.66
CA ALA A 69 30.12 -23.32 -0.25
C ALA A 69 29.99 -24.85 -0.08
N SER A 70 29.19 -25.50 -0.93
CA SER A 70 28.98 -26.96 -0.90
C SER A 70 30.12 -27.78 -1.52
N SER A 71 31.02 -27.15 -2.28
CA SER A 71 32.09 -27.83 -3.02
C SER A 71 33.41 -27.96 -2.26
N ASN A 72 33.58 -27.25 -1.13
CA ASN A 72 34.83 -27.21 -0.35
C ASN A 72 34.81 -28.08 0.92
N ALA A 73 33.94 -29.10 0.99
CA ALA A 73 33.82 -30.02 2.12
C ALA A 73 34.56 -31.36 1.92
N SER A 74 35.72 -31.37 1.23
CA SER A 74 36.52 -32.61 0.98
C SER A 74 38.03 -32.35 0.76
N THR A 75 38.76 -31.76 1.73
CA THR A 75 40.16 -32.11 2.03
C THR A 75 40.69 -31.41 3.29
N SER A 76 41.53 -32.10 4.05
CA SER A 76 42.24 -31.62 5.25
C SER A 76 43.42 -32.56 5.53
N PRO A 77 44.48 -32.16 6.28
CA PRO A 77 45.23 -30.90 6.20
C PRO A 77 46.74 -31.18 5.97
N ARG A 78 47.55 -30.15 5.63
CA ARG A 78 49.01 -30.18 5.89
C ARG A 78 49.56 -28.81 6.29
N GLN A 79 50.41 -28.85 7.31
CA GLN A 79 51.16 -27.71 7.87
C GLN A 79 52.36 -27.36 6.99
N ILE A 80 52.70 -26.07 6.89
CA ILE A 80 54.08 -25.54 6.90
C ILE A 80 54.04 -24.19 7.66
N GLU A 81 54.99 -23.98 8.57
CA GLU A 81 55.20 -22.74 9.33
C GLU A 81 56.30 -21.87 8.68
N ASP A 82 56.23 -20.54 8.86
CA ASP A 82 57.38 -19.59 8.92
C ASP A 82 56.85 -18.13 8.83
N THR A 83 57.40 -17.07 9.45
CA THR A 83 58.20 -16.95 10.69
C THR A 83 58.08 -15.50 11.24
N ILE A 84 57.54 -15.37 12.45
CA ILE A 84 57.94 -14.55 13.64
C ILE A 84 58.55 -13.14 13.49
N ASN A 85 57.94 -12.12 14.15
CA ASN A 85 58.55 -11.16 15.14
C ASN A 85 57.68 -9.88 15.39
N VAL A 86 57.63 -9.21 16.56
CA VAL A 86 57.92 -9.59 17.98
C VAL A 86 57.46 -8.47 18.97
N THR A 87 57.06 -8.83 20.22
CA THR A 87 56.99 -8.00 21.47
C THR A 87 56.09 -6.73 21.53
N ALA A 88 55.57 -6.26 22.69
CA ALA A 88 55.55 -6.77 24.08
C ALA A 88 54.34 -6.20 24.87
N GLY A 89 53.94 -6.87 25.97
CA GLY A 89 53.15 -6.28 27.07
C GLY A 89 54.07 -5.79 28.20
N PRO A 90 53.75 -5.95 29.52
CA PRO A 90 52.47 -6.37 30.13
C PRO A 90 52.11 -5.63 31.46
N GLY A 91 51.03 -6.05 32.14
CA GLY A 91 50.75 -5.77 33.57
C GLY A 91 49.84 -4.56 33.84
N ILE A 92 49.07 -4.47 34.94
CA ILE A 92 49.09 -5.15 36.27
C ILE A 92 47.61 -5.38 36.70
N TRP A 93 47.17 -6.63 36.97
CA TRP A 93 47.00 -7.27 38.30
C TRP A 93 45.93 -6.59 39.20
N GLU A 94 44.68 -7.12 39.29
CA GLU A 94 44.12 -7.93 40.43
C GLU A 94 43.49 -7.07 41.57
N ALA A 95 42.62 -7.52 42.49
CA ALA A 95 42.04 -8.85 42.83
C ALA A 95 40.73 -8.72 43.67
N GLN A 96 40.22 -9.88 44.14
CA GLN A 96 39.25 -10.18 45.23
C GLN A 96 37.74 -10.23 44.88
N LEU A 97 37.03 -11.39 44.89
CA LEU A 97 36.75 -12.40 45.97
C LEU A 97 35.69 -11.88 46.98
N GLN A 98 34.60 -12.54 47.43
CA GLN A 98 33.96 -13.89 47.37
C GLN A 98 32.40 -13.70 47.52
N GLY A 99 31.45 -14.66 47.58
CA GLY A 99 31.38 -16.14 47.64
C GLY A 99 29.93 -16.65 47.90
N THR A 100 29.73 -17.93 48.30
CA THR A 100 28.51 -18.58 48.91
C THR A 100 27.13 -18.38 48.22
N SER A 101 26.55 -19.39 47.52
CA SER A 101 25.65 -20.49 48.00
C SER A 101 24.27 -20.03 48.53
N GLU A 102 23.10 -20.60 48.21
CA GLU A 102 22.75 -21.99 47.78
C GLU A 102 21.29 -22.07 47.22
N GLY A 103 20.97 -23.00 46.30
CA GLY A 103 19.62 -23.64 46.19
C GLY A 103 18.51 -23.15 45.22
N THR A 104 18.18 -24.01 44.22
CA THR A 104 16.82 -24.31 43.66
C THR A 104 16.35 -23.76 42.29
N VAL A 105 16.62 -24.57 41.24
CA VAL A 105 15.79 -24.97 40.06
C VAL A 105 14.74 -24.02 39.41
N ALA A 106 14.97 -23.62 38.15
CA ALA A 106 13.96 -23.57 37.06
C ALA A 106 14.58 -23.41 35.64
N SER A 107 14.04 -24.14 34.66
CA SER A 107 14.02 -24.02 33.17
C SER A 107 15.17 -23.37 32.34
N PRO A 108 15.47 -23.88 31.12
CA PRO A 108 16.57 -23.38 30.29
C PRO A 108 16.25 -22.03 29.63
N SER A 109 17.15 -21.05 29.82
CA SER A 109 17.11 -19.76 29.12
C SER A 109 17.70 -19.87 27.70
N LEU A 110 17.02 -19.28 26.72
CA LEU A 110 17.56 -19.10 25.37
C LEU A 110 18.81 -18.20 25.42
N GLN A 111 19.93 -18.69 24.90
CA GLN A 111 21.16 -17.90 24.84
C GLN A 111 21.01 -16.77 23.82
N LEU A 112 21.19 -15.52 24.26
CA LEU A 112 21.27 -14.38 23.36
C LEU A 112 22.51 -14.52 22.46
N LEU A 113 22.33 -14.27 21.15
CA LEU A 113 23.46 -14.04 20.26
C LEU A 113 24.22 -12.76 20.67
N PRO A 114 25.51 -12.64 20.32
CA PRO A 114 26.31 -11.47 20.67
C PRO A 114 25.69 -10.17 20.12
N THR A 115 25.53 -9.18 20.99
CA THR A 115 25.19 -7.81 20.59
C THR A 115 26.31 -7.25 19.72
N LEU A 116 26.05 -7.07 18.43
CA LEU A 116 26.88 -6.24 17.57
C LEU A 116 26.89 -4.82 18.14
N SER A 117 28.07 -4.33 18.50
CA SER A 117 28.24 -2.97 19.00
C SER A 117 27.84 -1.98 17.90
N VAL A 118 26.69 -1.34 18.06
CA VAL A 118 26.30 -0.24 17.17
C VAL A 118 27.27 0.91 17.43
N THR A 119 28.23 1.10 16.53
CA THR A 119 28.93 2.37 16.43
C THR A 119 27.90 3.44 16.13
N THR A 120 27.61 4.28 17.11
CA THR A 120 26.78 5.48 16.94
C THR A 120 27.48 6.43 15.98
N VAL A 121 27.15 6.29 14.70
CA VAL A 121 27.41 7.34 13.71
C VAL A 121 26.46 8.48 14.06
N GLU A 122 27.00 9.56 14.59
CA GLU A 122 26.24 10.80 14.77
C GLU A 122 25.80 11.31 13.39
N ILE A 123 24.51 11.12 13.08
CA ILE A 123 23.92 11.69 11.88
C ILE A 123 23.63 13.16 12.18
N PRO A 124 24.28 14.13 11.51
CA PRO A 124 23.99 15.54 11.75
C PRO A 124 22.54 15.86 11.37
N PRO A 125 21.79 16.65 12.16
CA PRO A 125 20.34 16.82 12.03
C PRO A 125 19.89 17.65 10.81
N ALA A 126 20.74 17.82 9.80
CA ALA A 126 20.54 18.70 8.64
C ALA A 126 20.51 17.97 7.28
N ALA A 127 20.60 16.63 7.24
CA ALA A 127 20.85 15.89 5.99
C ALA A 127 19.63 15.16 5.37
N LEU A 128 18.42 15.24 5.97
CA LEU A 128 17.23 14.53 5.46
C LEU A 128 16.30 15.35 4.55
N THR A 129 16.64 16.62 4.24
CA THR A 129 15.98 17.35 3.16
C THR A 129 16.62 17.00 1.83
N VAL A 130 16.18 15.92 1.18
CA VAL A 130 16.33 15.82 -0.28
C VAL A 130 15.45 16.93 -0.86
N PRO A 131 16.02 17.98 -1.50
CA PRO A 131 15.18 19.04 -2.03
C PRO A 131 14.34 18.45 -3.16
N TYR A 132 13.02 18.48 -2.97
CA TYR A 132 12.07 18.17 -4.03
C TYR A 132 12.40 19.10 -5.20
N ARG A 133 12.97 18.55 -6.29
CA ARG A 133 13.16 19.34 -7.51
C ARG A 133 11.77 19.70 -8.00
N SER A 134 11.38 20.94 -7.79
CA SER A 134 10.14 21.51 -8.30
C SER A 134 10.11 21.35 -9.82
N LEU A 135 9.42 20.31 -10.29
CA LEU A 135 8.84 20.32 -11.63
C LEU A 135 7.98 21.59 -11.68
N GLY A 136 8.33 22.49 -12.59
CA GLY A 136 7.64 23.77 -12.71
C GLY A 136 6.13 23.56 -12.83
N GLU A 137 5.37 24.46 -12.21
CA GLU A 137 3.92 24.39 -11.93
C GLU A 137 3.53 23.67 -10.62
N VAL A 138 3.25 24.47 -9.59
CA VAL A 138 2.78 24.06 -8.26
C VAL A 138 1.48 23.21 -8.32
N GLY A 139 0.72 23.32 -9.41
CA GLY A 139 -0.46 22.50 -9.68
C GLY A 139 -0.15 21.01 -9.84
N LEU A 140 0.98 20.66 -10.47
CA LEU A 140 1.37 19.26 -10.69
C LEU A 140 1.65 18.55 -9.37
N THR A 141 2.31 19.21 -8.42
CA THR A 141 2.58 18.65 -7.08
C THR A 141 1.30 18.30 -6.33
N ARG A 142 0.28 19.17 -6.36
CA ARG A 142 -1.03 18.93 -5.72
C ARG A 142 -1.78 17.77 -6.38
N ALA A 143 -1.81 17.70 -7.70
CA ALA A 143 -2.44 16.59 -8.42
C ALA A 143 -1.71 15.26 -8.13
N CYS A 144 -0.38 15.25 -8.10
CA CYS A 144 0.41 14.09 -7.70
C CYS A 144 0.15 13.67 -6.25
N TYR A 145 -0.01 14.61 -5.31
CA TYR A 145 -0.40 14.33 -3.93
C TYR A 145 -1.74 13.59 -3.88
N VAL A 146 -2.80 14.14 -4.49
CA VAL A 146 -4.14 13.53 -4.51
C VAL A 146 -4.11 12.12 -5.10
N VAL A 147 -3.49 11.94 -6.27
CA VAL A 147 -3.39 10.62 -6.93
C VAL A 147 -2.58 9.63 -6.08
N ASN A 148 -1.53 10.09 -5.39
CA ASN A 148 -0.76 9.23 -4.50
C ASN A 148 -1.57 8.81 -3.27
N GLN A 149 -2.38 9.71 -2.68
CA GLN A 149 -3.30 9.34 -1.60
C GLN A 149 -4.35 8.32 -2.09
N MET A 150 -5.03 8.59 -3.20
CA MET A 150 -6.01 7.66 -3.81
C MET A 150 -5.44 6.27 -4.08
N GLN A 151 -4.18 6.18 -4.52
CA GLN A 151 -3.53 4.91 -4.82
C GLN A 151 -3.06 4.19 -3.55
N SER A 152 -2.58 4.93 -2.56
CA SER A 152 -2.10 4.38 -1.28
C SER A 152 -3.27 3.87 -0.43
N SER A 153 -4.38 4.64 -0.35
CA SER A 153 -5.59 4.26 0.36
C SER A 153 -6.25 3.00 -0.19
N HIS A 154 -6.20 2.80 -1.52
CA HIS A 154 -6.73 1.61 -2.18
C HIS A 154 -5.84 0.37 -2.00
N LEU A 155 -4.51 0.54 -1.98
CA LEU A 155 -3.55 -0.56 -1.73
C LEU A 155 -3.40 -0.89 -0.23
N GLY A 156 -4.04 -0.13 0.65
CA GLY A 156 -3.89 -0.31 2.10
C GLY A 156 -2.49 0.00 2.63
N MET A 157 -1.81 0.96 2.00
CA MET A 157 -0.40 1.27 2.23
C MET A 157 -0.23 2.74 2.66
N PRO A 158 0.82 3.07 3.43
CA PRO A 158 1.19 4.44 3.71
C PRO A 158 1.46 5.27 2.46
N SER A 159 1.19 6.56 2.54
CA SER A 159 1.45 7.50 1.45
C SER A 159 2.95 7.77 1.25
N SER A 160 3.43 7.59 0.03
CA SER A 160 4.80 7.99 -0.34
C SER A 160 5.06 9.51 -0.38
N ILE A 161 4.00 10.34 -0.33
CA ILE A 161 4.08 11.81 -0.34
C ILE A 161 3.46 12.32 0.96
N LEU A 162 4.32 12.76 1.87
CA LEU A 162 3.92 13.41 3.11
C LEU A 162 3.49 14.87 2.83
N PRO A 163 2.43 15.37 3.48
CA PRO A 163 2.07 16.79 3.39
C PRO A 163 3.06 17.64 4.18
N ASP A 164 3.72 18.58 3.52
CA ASP A 164 4.50 19.63 4.19
C ASP A 164 3.64 20.88 4.45
N ALA A 165 4.14 21.81 5.26
CA ALA A 165 3.42 23.03 5.59
C ALA A 165 3.08 23.90 4.36
N ASN A 166 3.91 23.85 3.30
CA ASN A 166 3.68 24.60 2.06
C ASN A 166 2.51 24.01 1.27
N LEU A 167 2.41 22.68 1.20
CA LEU A 167 1.33 21.97 0.53
C LEU A 167 0.01 22.21 1.26
N LEU A 168 0.00 22.12 2.60
CA LEU A 168 -1.19 22.38 3.41
C LEU A 168 -1.65 23.85 3.28
N ALA A 169 -0.74 24.82 3.38
CA ALA A 169 -1.06 26.23 3.15
C ALA A 169 -1.60 26.49 1.74
N ALA A 170 -1.14 25.73 0.73
CA ALA A 170 -1.62 25.83 -0.64
C ALA A 170 -3.05 25.29 -0.83
N PHE A 171 -3.69 24.64 0.15
CA PHE A 171 -5.11 24.29 0.09
C PHE A 171 -6.00 25.54 0.23
N GLU A 172 -5.52 26.55 0.98
CA GLU A 172 -6.23 27.81 1.24
C GLU A 172 -5.91 28.92 0.23
N ASN A 173 -5.04 28.67 -0.76
CA ASN A 173 -4.70 29.67 -1.78
C ASN A 173 -5.84 29.78 -2.83
N PRO A 174 -6.49 30.95 -3.00
CA PRO A 174 -7.59 31.15 -3.94
C PRO A 174 -7.19 31.07 -5.42
N GLU A 175 -5.89 31.12 -5.75
CA GLU A 175 -5.39 30.88 -7.11
C GLU A 175 -5.41 29.39 -7.50
N VAL A 176 -5.59 28.49 -6.53
CA VAL A 176 -5.69 27.05 -6.78
C VAL A 176 -7.10 26.72 -7.24
N ASN A 177 -7.19 25.89 -8.28
CA ASN A 177 -8.48 25.39 -8.77
C ASN A 177 -9.30 24.80 -7.59
N PRO A 178 -10.56 25.23 -7.38
CA PRO A 178 -11.31 24.90 -6.17
C PRO A 178 -11.59 23.39 -6.04
N VAL A 179 -11.86 22.70 -7.16
CA VAL A 179 -12.02 21.24 -7.18
C VAL A 179 -10.75 20.54 -6.70
N LEU A 180 -9.57 20.99 -7.17
CA LEU A 180 -8.29 20.42 -6.73
C LEU A 180 -8.02 20.70 -5.24
N SER A 181 -8.34 21.89 -4.73
CA SER A 181 -8.23 22.20 -3.29
C SER A 181 -9.14 21.29 -2.45
N LEU A 182 -10.41 21.13 -2.83
CA LEU A 182 -11.35 20.26 -2.12
C LEU A 182 -10.90 18.79 -2.13
N LEU A 183 -10.42 18.28 -3.27
CA LEU A 183 -9.83 16.93 -3.35
C LEU A 183 -8.61 16.81 -2.42
N CYS A 184 -7.73 17.82 -2.37
CA CYS A 184 -6.61 17.82 -1.44
C CYS A 184 -7.07 17.75 0.02
N ARG A 185 -8.10 18.53 0.43
CA ARG A 185 -8.66 18.50 1.79
C ARG A 185 -9.29 17.14 2.13
N ILE A 186 -10.11 16.58 1.24
CA ILE A 186 -10.76 15.26 1.42
C ILE A 186 -9.70 14.17 1.61
N TYR A 187 -8.74 14.06 0.69
CA TYR A 187 -7.72 13.00 0.75
C TYR A 187 -6.69 13.22 1.86
N HIS A 188 -6.49 14.46 2.32
CA HIS A 188 -5.71 14.71 3.54
C HIS A 188 -6.42 14.16 4.78
N LEU A 189 -7.72 14.44 4.95
CA LEU A 189 -8.51 13.93 6.08
C LEU A 189 -8.62 12.40 6.06
N LEU A 190 -8.87 11.79 4.90
CA LEU A 190 -8.94 10.34 4.74
C LEU A 190 -7.64 9.63 5.13
N MET A 191 -6.51 10.22 4.77
CA MET A 191 -5.20 9.68 5.14
C MET A 191 -4.91 9.90 6.62
N GLN A 192 -5.24 11.07 7.17
CA GLN A 192 -5.10 11.32 8.60
C GLN A 192 -5.90 10.29 9.42
N SER A 193 -7.17 10.06 9.08
CA SER A 193 -8.01 9.10 9.79
C SER A 193 -7.50 7.67 9.66
N SER A 194 -7.02 7.27 8.48
CA SER A 194 -6.37 5.98 8.27
C SER A 194 -5.09 5.83 9.11
N TRP A 195 -4.25 6.86 9.19
CA TRP A 195 -3.05 6.84 10.03
C TRP A 195 -3.39 6.71 11.52
N ASP A 196 -4.29 7.57 12.01
CA ASP A 196 -4.69 7.62 13.43
C ASP A 196 -5.36 6.31 13.88
N ILE A 197 -6.12 5.63 13.01
CA ILE A 197 -6.84 4.39 13.34
C ILE A 197 -6.00 3.13 13.15
N SER A 198 -5.11 3.09 12.15
CA SER A 198 -4.71 1.81 11.54
C SER A 198 -3.28 1.68 11.01
N ALA A 199 -2.41 2.68 11.21
CA ALA A 199 -1.04 2.57 10.71
C ALA A 199 -0.07 1.83 11.66
N ASN A 200 -0.09 2.14 12.95
CA ASN A 200 0.88 1.64 13.94
C ASN A 200 0.30 1.58 15.38
N ALA A 201 -0.94 1.11 15.55
CA ALA A 201 -1.48 0.96 16.90
C ALA A 201 -0.76 -0.17 17.67
N PRO A 202 -0.65 -0.10 19.02
CA PRO A 202 0.06 -1.08 19.84
C PRO A 202 -0.78 -2.35 20.10
N THR A 203 -1.39 -2.90 19.05
CA THR A 203 -2.23 -4.12 19.07
C THR A 203 -1.67 -5.17 18.11
N PRO A 204 -2.03 -6.45 18.23
CA PRO A 204 -1.56 -7.50 17.32
C PRO A 204 -1.93 -7.26 15.85
N THR A 205 -3.02 -6.55 15.57
CA THR A 205 -3.47 -6.22 14.22
C THR A 205 -2.89 -4.91 13.68
N GLY A 206 -2.25 -4.08 14.52
CA GLY A 206 -1.81 -2.72 14.16
C GLY A 206 -2.93 -1.67 14.09
N MET A 207 -4.17 -2.03 14.44
CA MET A 207 -5.32 -1.13 14.51
C MET A 207 -5.68 -0.75 15.95
N LEU A 208 -6.24 0.45 16.17
CA LEU A 208 -6.73 0.86 17.49
C LEU A 208 -7.72 -0.17 18.05
N ASP A 209 -7.76 -0.29 19.38
CA ASP A 209 -8.78 -1.10 20.05
C ASP A 209 -10.19 -0.64 19.65
N PRO A 210 -11.20 -1.52 19.70
CA PRO A 210 -12.55 -1.21 19.22
C PRO A 210 -13.14 0.09 19.77
N ALA A 211 -12.94 0.38 21.07
CA ALA A 211 -13.52 1.55 21.71
C ALA A 211 -12.80 2.84 21.32
N ALA A 212 -11.48 2.82 21.15
CA ALA A 212 -10.73 3.96 20.61
C ALA A 212 -10.99 4.16 19.11
N ARG A 213 -11.10 3.08 18.34
CA ARG A 213 -11.43 3.09 16.91
C ARG A 213 -12.79 3.76 16.65
N LEU A 214 -13.85 3.34 17.34
CA LEU A 214 -15.18 3.96 17.20
C LEU A 214 -15.17 5.47 17.52
N LYS A 215 -14.40 5.89 18.54
CA LYS A 215 -14.21 7.33 18.86
C LYS A 215 -13.51 8.08 17.73
N MET A 216 -12.47 7.49 17.11
CA MET A 216 -11.75 8.11 16.00
C MET A 216 -12.58 8.17 14.72
N ILE A 217 -13.40 7.16 14.43
CA ILE A 217 -14.37 7.17 13.32
C ILE A 217 -15.30 8.38 13.45
N ARG A 218 -15.91 8.60 14.63
CA ARG A 218 -16.79 9.76 14.87
C ARG A 218 -16.05 11.09 14.86
N HIS A 219 -14.82 11.14 15.38
CA HIS A 219 -13.99 12.36 15.38
C HIS A 219 -13.67 12.83 13.96
N HIS A 220 -13.21 11.93 13.11
CA HIS A 220 -12.91 12.27 11.71
C HIS A 220 -14.17 12.40 10.85
N GLY A 221 -15.25 11.69 11.17
CA GLY A 221 -16.56 11.85 10.53
C GLY A 221 -17.07 13.29 10.69
N LYS A 222 -16.97 13.85 11.90
CA LYS A 222 -17.30 15.27 12.16
C LYS A 222 -16.45 16.25 11.34
N LYS A 223 -15.18 15.93 11.05
CA LYS A 223 -14.34 16.77 10.17
C LYS A 223 -14.79 16.70 8.71
N LEU A 224 -15.19 15.52 8.22
CA LEU A 224 -15.73 15.36 6.86
C LEU A 224 -17.07 16.08 6.71
N LEU A 225 -17.96 15.99 7.71
CA LEU A 225 -19.23 16.75 7.76
C LEU A 225 -18.99 18.27 7.80
N ALA A 226 -18.04 18.75 8.62
CA ALA A 226 -17.72 20.18 8.65
C ALA A 226 -17.12 20.68 7.31
N LEU A 227 -16.27 19.87 6.65
CA LEU A 227 -15.73 20.18 5.33
C LEU A 227 -16.84 20.22 4.26
N GLU A 228 -17.79 19.30 4.36
CA GLU A 228 -18.98 19.21 3.54
C GLU A 228 -19.84 20.48 3.68
N GLU A 229 -20.30 20.79 4.89
CA GLU A 229 -21.12 21.98 5.19
C GLU A 229 -20.48 23.30 4.71
N GLN A 230 -19.15 23.43 4.81
CA GLN A 230 -18.42 24.65 4.45
C GLN A 230 -18.27 24.85 2.93
N HIS A 231 -18.37 23.80 2.11
CA HIS A 231 -17.99 23.85 0.70
C HIS A 231 -18.96 23.17 -0.29
N LEU A 232 -20.02 22.52 0.20
CA LEU A 232 -20.92 21.68 -0.60
C LEU A 232 -21.61 22.36 -1.77
N ALA A 233 -21.94 23.65 -1.63
CA ALA A 233 -22.99 24.30 -2.42
C ALA A 233 -22.75 24.32 -3.95
N GLN A 234 -21.55 23.95 -4.41
CA GLN A 234 -21.16 23.84 -5.82
C GLN A 234 -20.29 22.61 -6.12
N MET A 235 -20.58 21.46 -5.49
CA MET A 235 -19.81 20.23 -5.76
C MET A 235 -20.19 19.59 -7.11
N GLY A 236 -19.18 19.37 -7.95
CA GLY A 236 -19.28 18.47 -9.11
C GLY A 236 -18.97 17.02 -8.74
N ASP A 237 -19.45 16.09 -9.56
CA ASP A 237 -19.47 14.63 -9.29
C ASP A 237 -18.15 14.06 -8.75
N ALA A 238 -17.01 14.52 -9.27
CA ALA A 238 -15.68 14.07 -8.85
C ALA A 238 -15.37 14.35 -7.37
N VAL A 239 -15.83 15.49 -6.84
CA VAL A 239 -15.68 15.82 -5.41
C VAL A 239 -16.66 14.99 -4.59
N ASN A 240 -17.90 14.82 -5.06
CA ASN A 240 -18.94 14.07 -4.37
C ASN A 240 -18.54 12.59 -4.18
N MET A 241 -18.15 11.92 -5.27
CA MET A 241 -17.62 10.55 -5.22
C MET A 241 -16.41 10.42 -4.27
N SER A 242 -15.53 11.43 -4.25
CA SER A 242 -14.34 11.41 -3.39
C SER A 242 -14.71 11.54 -1.90
N LEU A 243 -15.70 12.37 -1.58
CA LEU A 243 -16.21 12.58 -0.22
C LEU A 243 -16.95 11.34 0.30
N LEU A 244 -17.85 10.76 -0.52
CA LEU A 244 -18.55 9.51 -0.23
C LEU A 244 -17.56 8.36 -0.03
N TYR A 245 -16.56 8.22 -0.90
CA TYR A 245 -15.50 7.21 -0.74
C TYR A 245 -14.70 7.40 0.56
N ALA A 246 -14.38 8.65 0.93
CA ALA A 246 -13.66 8.94 2.17
C ALA A 246 -14.49 8.62 3.43
N ARG A 247 -15.80 8.92 3.42
CA ARG A 247 -16.73 8.49 4.48
C ARG A 247 -16.80 6.98 4.58
N LEU A 248 -17.01 6.30 3.46
CA LEU A 248 -17.22 4.86 3.43
C LEU A 248 -16.00 4.09 3.90
N GLN A 249 -14.80 4.53 3.50
CA GLN A 249 -13.56 3.97 4.01
C GLN A 249 -13.39 4.22 5.52
N LEU A 250 -13.76 5.40 6.03
CA LEU A 250 -13.73 5.69 7.47
C LEU A 250 -14.74 4.83 8.26
N GLN A 251 -15.96 4.68 7.75
CA GLN A 251 -17.02 3.87 8.35
C GLN A 251 -16.67 2.37 8.33
N SER A 252 -15.98 1.89 7.29
CA SER A 252 -15.61 0.47 7.15
C SER A 252 -14.79 -0.09 8.32
N PHE A 253 -14.06 0.75 9.05
CA PHE A 253 -13.34 0.38 10.27
C PHE A 253 -14.26 -0.07 11.41
N ALA A 254 -15.56 0.24 11.36
CA ALA A 254 -16.56 -0.27 12.30
C ALA A 254 -17.09 -1.67 11.92
N LEU A 255 -16.79 -2.18 10.72
CA LEU A 255 -17.32 -3.44 10.17
C LEU A 255 -16.32 -4.62 10.27
N LEU A 256 -15.39 -4.52 11.23
CA LEU A 256 -14.37 -5.53 11.54
C LEU A 256 -14.86 -6.40 12.72
N ASP A 257 -14.55 -7.69 12.70
CA ASP A 257 -15.13 -8.69 13.63
C ASP A 257 -14.84 -8.43 15.11
N ASP A 258 -13.78 -7.69 15.40
CA ASP A 258 -13.38 -7.36 16.76
C ASP A 258 -14.20 -6.22 17.38
N VAL A 259 -15.13 -5.59 16.63
CA VAL A 259 -16.05 -4.57 17.16
C VAL A 259 -17.24 -5.21 17.87
N PRO A 260 -17.44 -4.99 19.19
CA PRO A 260 -18.59 -5.55 19.90
C PRO A 260 -19.90 -4.83 19.56
N LEU A 261 -20.99 -5.60 19.49
CA LEU A 261 -22.35 -5.10 19.31
C LEU A 261 -22.71 -4.02 20.33
N SER A 262 -23.17 -2.87 19.83
CA SER A 262 -23.64 -1.73 20.61
C SER A 262 -24.60 -0.87 19.78
N GLU A 263 -25.51 -0.12 20.41
CA GLU A 263 -26.39 0.85 19.72
C GLU A 263 -25.56 1.86 18.91
N ASP A 264 -24.52 2.37 19.56
CA ASP A 264 -23.40 3.17 19.05
C ASP A 264 -22.73 2.64 17.75
N LEU A 265 -22.80 1.32 17.51
CA LEU A 265 -22.30 0.65 16.30
C LEU A 265 -23.39 0.53 15.23
N LEU A 266 -24.63 0.24 15.62
CA LEU A 266 -25.75 0.07 14.67
C LEU A 266 -26.01 1.35 13.86
N ASP A 267 -25.78 2.53 14.43
CA ASP A 267 -25.88 3.78 13.68
C ASP A 267 -24.74 3.93 12.65
N LEU A 268 -23.51 3.56 13.01
CA LEU A 268 -22.37 3.55 12.07
C LEU A 268 -22.55 2.50 10.95
N VAL A 269 -23.24 1.40 11.22
CA VAL A 269 -23.62 0.38 10.23
C VAL A 269 -24.62 0.95 9.22
N LYS A 270 -25.68 1.66 9.68
CA LYS A 270 -26.65 2.34 8.80
C LYS A 270 -26.01 3.46 7.99
N ASP A 271 -25.09 4.23 8.60
CA ASP A 271 -24.32 5.26 7.92
C ASP A 271 -23.46 4.64 6.79
N ALA A 272 -22.83 3.49 7.04
CA ALA A 272 -22.04 2.76 6.05
C ALA A 272 -22.89 2.21 4.90
N GLU A 273 -24.05 1.59 5.22
CA GLU A 273 -25.02 1.10 4.23
C GLU A 273 -25.48 2.24 3.31
N THR A 274 -25.93 3.35 3.90
CA THR A 274 -26.40 4.54 3.18
C THR A 274 -25.31 5.11 2.28
N THR A 275 -24.10 5.33 2.83
CA THR A 275 -22.97 5.91 2.09
C THR A 275 -22.51 4.98 0.94
N ALA A 276 -22.59 3.65 1.12
CA ALA A 276 -22.28 2.69 0.07
C ALA A 276 -23.30 2.74 -1.08
N CYS A 277 -24.60 2.75 -0.78
CA CYS A 277 -25.65 2.87 -1.78
C CYS A 277 -25.56 4.21 -2.54
N GLU A 278 -25.38 5.34 -1.84
CA GLU A 278 -25.17 6.65 -2.46
C GLU A 278 -23.96 6.69 -3.41
N LEU A 279 -22.84 6.05 -3.02
CA LEU A 279 -21.64 5.96 -3.87
C LEU A 279 -21.85 5.05 -5.09
N ILE A 280 -22.63 3.96 -4.95
CA ILE A 280 -23.01 3.11 -6.07
C ILE A 280 -23.90 3.89 -7.04
N ASP A 281 -24.97 4.55 -6.57
CA ASP A 281 -25.88 5.29 -7.44
C ASP A 281 -25.20 6.49 -8.11
N ALA A 282 -24.30 7.21 -7.41
CA ALA A 282 -23.49 8.28 -7.99
C ALA A 282 -22.51 7.79 -9.08
N THR A 283 -22.11 6.52 -9.07
CA THR A 283 -21.18 5.94 -10.04
C THR A 283 -21.87 5.12 -11.14
N TYR A 284 -23.09 4.62 -10.88
CA TYR A 284 -23.85 3.72 -11.77
C TYR A 284 -24.21 4.36 -13.12
N GLY A 285 -24.56 5.65 -13.13
CA GLY A 285 -24.86 6.41 -14.35
C GLY A 285 -23.64 6.77 -15.20
N MET A 286 -22.42 6.48 -14.76
CA MET A 286 -21.19 6.86 -15.48
C MET A 286 -20.78 5.81 -16.52
N ASN A 287 -20.31 6.26 -17.69
CA ASN A 287 -19.68 5.37 -18.66
C ASN A 287 -18.28 4.93 -18.16
N LEU A 288 -18.23 3.79 -17.48
CA LEU A 288 -17.01 3.26 -16.85
C LEU A 288 -15.85 2.98 -17.84
N SER A 289 -16.12 2.84 -19.14
CA SER A 289 -15.08 2.62 -20.16
C SER A 289 -14.20 3.85 -20.40
N ILE A 290 -14.73 5.05 -20.14
CA ILE A 290 -14.02 6.33 -20.24
C ILE A 290 -13.80 7.01 -18.89
N ALA A 291 -14.47 6.55 -17.83
CA ALA A 291 -14.33 7.10 -16.49
C ALA A 291 -12.92 6.87 -15.90
N PRO A 292 -12.43 7.76 -15.02
CA PRO A 292 -11.20 7.54 -14.27
C PRO A 292 -11.24 6.21 -13.50
N ILE A 293 -10.09 5.53 -13.37
CA ILE A 293 -10.02 4.24 -12.67
C ILE A 293 -10.46 4.31 -11.20
N HIS A 294 -10.37 5.51 -10.60
CA HIS A 294 -10.83 5.79 -9.25
C HIS A 294 -12.35 5.63 -9.09
N THR A 295 -13.15 5.98 -10.11
CA THR A 295 -14.61 5.74 -10.14
C THR A 295 -14.92 4.25 -10.01
N ARG A 296 -14.27 3.42 -10.83
CA ARG A 296 -14.43 1.96 -10.78
C ARG A 296 -14.02 1.39 -9.42
N ARG A 297 -12.87 1.81 -8.87
CA ARG A 297 -12.39 1.37 -7.56
C ARG A 297 -13.30 1.79 -6.41
N ALA A 298 -13.87 2.99 -6.46
CA ALA A 298 -14.83 3.45 -5.46
C ALA A 298 -16.12 2.63 -5.48
N MET A 299 -16.66 2.36 -6.69
CA MET A 299 -17.80 1.46 -6.89
C MET A 299 -17.53 0.03 -6.39
N CYS A 300 -16.36 -0.54 -6.73
CA CYS A 300 -15.93 -1.86 -6.22
C CYS A 300 -15.87 -1.88 -4.70
N TYR A 301 -15.23 -0.88 -4.10
CA TYR A 301 -15.06 -0.78 -2.65
C TYR A 301 -16.41 -0.72 -1.92
N ALA A 302 -17.37 0.06 -2.46
CA ALA A 302 -18.72 0.10 -1.93
C ALA A 302 -19.41 -1.27 -1.98
N ALA A 303 -19.31 -1.99 -3.10
CA ALA A 303 -19.87 -3.34 -3.19
C ALA A 303 -19.23 -4.29 -2.17
N PHE A 304 -17.91 -4.26 -1.96
CA PHE A 304 -17.26 -5.09 -0.93
C PHE A 304 -17.68 -4.71 0.51
N VAL A 305 -17.96 -3.44 0.79
CA VAL A 305 -18.57 -3.04 2.07
C VAL A 305 -19.98 -3.64 2.22
N LEU A 306 -20.82 -3.58 1.17
CA LEU A 306 -22.15 -4.22 1.20
C LEU A 306 -22.06 -5.75 1.36
N VAL A 307 -21.10 -6.41 0.72
CA VAL A 307 -20.84 -7.85 0.92
C VAL A 307 -20.55 -8.14 2.40
N ARG A 308 -19.68 -7.34 3.04
CA ARG A 308 -19.37 -7.52 4.46
C ARG A 308 -20.60 -7.28 5.35
N LEU A 309 -21.44 -6.29 5.04
CA LEU A 309 -22.72 -6.07 5.74
C LEU A 309 -23.66 -7.28 5.63
N LEU A 310 -23.69 -7.98 4.48
CA LEU A 310 -24.48 -9.19 4.28
C LEU A 310 -23.97 -10.43 5.05
N GLN A 311 -22.69 -10.44 5.43
CA GLN A 311 -22.03 -11.51 6.19
C GLN A 311 -22.10 -11.31 7.70
N LEU A 312 -22.13 -10.07 8.17
CA LEU A 312 -22.22 -9.74 9.59
C LEU A 312 -23.64 -9.98 10.14
N PRO A 313 -23.80 -10.25 11.45
CA PRO A 313 -25.08 -10.60 12.07
C PRO A 313 -25.97 -9.38 12.36
N TYR A 314 -26.06 -8.44 11.40
CA TYR A 314 -26.87 -7.23 11.50
C TYR A 314 -28.20 -7.38 10.76
N ASP A 315 -29.21 -6.66 11.23
CA ASP A 315 -30.49 -6.50 10.53
C ASP A 315 -30.32 -5.45 9.41
N VAL A 316 -30.06 -5.92 8.19
CA VAL A 316 -29.79 -5.12 6.98
C VAL A 316 -30.80 -5.44 5.89
N GLN A 317 -31.04 -4.51 4.97
CA GLN A 317 -32.00 -4.67 3.87
C GLN A 317 -31.46 -5.62 2.77
N ARG A 318 -31.36 -6.92 3.08
CA ARG A 318 -30.63 -7.94 2.30
C ARG A 318 -30.93 -7.91 0.80
N GLU A 319 -32.19 -7.77 0.41
CA GLU A 319 -32.61 -7.68 -0.99
C GLU A 319 -32.04 -6.42 -1.68
N LEU A 320 -32.16 -5.25 -1.05
CA LEU A 320 -31.63 -3.98 -1.55
C LEU A 320 -30.09 -3.98 -1.66
N LEU A 321 -29.41 -4.61 -0.70
CA LEU A 321 -27.95 -4.78 -0.74
C LEU A 321 -27.52 -5.70 -1.88
N GLN A 322 -28.24 -6.82 -2.10
CA GLN A 322 -27.99 -7.73 -3.21
C GLN A 322 -28.24 -7.07 -4.57
N ASP A 323 -29.34 -6.33 -4.72
CA ASP A 323 -29.62 -5.53 -5.92
C ASP A 323 -28.52 -4.48 -6.18
N SER A 324 -28.03 -3.80 -5.14
CA SER A 324 -26.94 -2.83 -5.26
C SER A 324 -25.62 -3.48 -5.69
N ILE A 325 -25.28 -4.67 -5.17
CA ILE A 325 -24.10 -5.43 -5.59
C ILE A 325 -24.23 -5.90 -7.05
N GLU A 326 -25.42 -6.34 -7.47
CA GLU A 326 -25.66 -6.75 -8.86
C GLU A 326 -25.65 -5.56 -9.83
N ARG A 327 -26.14 -4.37 -9.45
CA ARG A 327 -25.93 -3.12 -10.21
C ARG A 327 -24.44 -2.84 -10.46
N VAL A 328 -23.59 -3.02 -9.45
CA VAL A 328 -22.14 -2.86 -9.58
C VAL A 328 -21.56 -3.89 -10.56
N ARG A 329 -21.91 -5.17 -10.41
CA ARG A 329 -21.48 -6.23 -11.34
C ARG A 329 -21.89 -5.96 -12.80
N GLN A 330 -23.13 -5.52 -13.02
CA GLN A 330 -23.63 -5.16 -14.35
C GLN A 330 -22.83 -4.00 -14.94
N SER A 331 -22.64 -2.92 -14.19
CA SER A 331 -21.84 -1.77 -14.65
C SER A 331 -20.38 -2.16 -14.94
N MET A 332 -19.75 -2.93 -14.05
CA MET A 332 -18.38 -3.43 -14.22
C MET A 332 -18.23 -4.40 -15.40
N SER A 333 -19.26 -5.17 -15.74
CA SER A 333 -19.22 -6.09 -16.88
C SER A 333 -18.95 -5.37 -18.22
N THR A 334 -19.37 -4.10 -18.33
CA THR A 334 -19.18 -3.26 -19.52
C THR A 334 -17.71 -2.90 -19.79
N VAL A 335 -16.82 -3.07 -18.81
CA VAL A 335 -15.38 -2.76 -18.92
C VAL A 335 -14.47 -3.99 -18.89
N ILE A 336 -15.06 -5.20 -18.93
CA ILE A 336 -14.30 -6.43 -19.09
C ILE A 336 -13.73 -6.49 -20.51
N THR A 337 -12.43 -6.70 -20.59
CA THR A 337 -11.61 -6.75 -21.81
C THR A 337 -10.97 -8.13 -22.04
N ALA A 338 -10.77 -8.91 -20.98
CA ALA A 338 -10.24 -10.27 -21.06
C ALA A 338 -10.75 -11.16 -19.90
N PRO A 339 -10.83 -12.49 -20.06
CA PRO A 339 -11.28 -13.41 -19.00
C PRO A 339 -10.44 -13.38 -17.72
N ASP A 340 -9.16 -13.02 -17.81
CA ASP A 340 -8.24 -12.95 -16.65
C ASP A 340 -8.10 -11.51 -16.10
N ASP A 341 -8.91 -10.54 -16.56
CA ASP A 341 -8.78 -9.17 -16.08
C ASP A 341 -9.43 -8.93 -14.71
N ILE A 342 -8.92 -7.89 -14.03
CA ILE A 342 -9.29 -7.57 -12.65
C ILE A 342 -10.78 -7.23 -12.47
N ASN A 343 -11.45 -6.73 -13.50
CA ASN A 343 -12.90 -6.44 -13.44
C ASN A 343 -13.70 -7.74 -13.55
N HIS A 344 -13.26 -8.70 -14.37
CA HIS A 344 -13.87 -10.03 -14.42
C HIS A 344 -13.74 -10.74 -13.08
N LYS A 345 -12.52 -10.78 -12.51
CA LYS A 345 -12.26 -11.36 -11.17
C LYS A 345 -13.12 -10.69 -10.09
N ALA A 346 -13.17 -9.35 -10.06
CA ALA A 346 -14.03 -8.61 -9.14
C ALA A 346 -15.52 -8.93 -9.31
N CYS A 347 -16.03 -9.06 -10.53
CA CYS A 347 -17.41 -9.50 -10.75
C CYS A 347 -17.68 -10.90 -10.18
N THR A 348 -16.80 -11.88 -10.47
CA THR A 348 -16.92 -13.25 -9.95
C THR A 348 -16.96 -13.26 -8.42
N LEU A 349 -16.03 -12.56 -7.77
CA LEU A 349 -16.01 -12.39 -6.31
C LEU A 349 -17.35 -11.85 -5.80
N LEU A 350 -17.83 -10.73 -6.35
CA LEU A 350 -19.08 -10.09 -5.91
C LEU A 350 -20.35 -10.95 -6.10
N GLN A 351 -20.29 -12.04 -6.88
CA GLN A 351 -21.40 -12.99 -7.03
C GLN A 351 -21.35 -14.14 -6.04
N GLU A 352 -20.16 -14.62 -5.68
CA GLU A 352 -20.04 -15.82 -4.84
C GLU A 352 -19.94 -15.45 -3.35
N LEU A 353 -19.17 -14.40 -3.04
CA LEU A 353 -18.80 -13.99 -1.69
C LEU A 353 -19.97 -13.54 -0.77
N PRO A 354 -21.07 -12.91 -1.26
CA PRO A 354 -22.26 -12.64 -0.43
C PRO A 354 -22.87 -13.87 0.26
N TYR A 355 -22.56 -15.06 -0.22
CA TYR A 355 -23.08 -16.34 0.26
C TYR A 355 -22.04 -17.17 1.03
N PHE A 356 -20.83 -16.63 1.23
CA PHE A 356 -19.76 -17.32 1.96
C PHE A 356 -19.77 -16.90 3.43
N GLU A 357 -19.79 -17.89 4.31
CA GLU A 357 -19.60 -17.74 5.75
C GLU A 357 -18.11 -17.53 6.07
N ASP A 358 -17.80 -16.58 6.94
CA ASP A 358 -16.44 -16.39 7.46
C ASP A 358 -16.14 -17.48 8.51
N LYS A 359 -15.20 -18.36 8.18
CA LYS A 359 -14.84 -19.50 9.04
C LYS A 359 -13.66 -19.19 9.96
N HIS A 360 -13.07 -17.99 9.87
CA HIS A 360 -11.91 -17.54 10.63
C HIS A 360 -10.78 -18.59 10.74
N ARG A 361 -10.49 -19.31 9.65
CA ARG A 361 -9.48 -20.41 9.67
C ARG A 361 -8.06 -19.88 9.65
N SER A 362 -7.84 -18.74 9.01
CA SER A 362 -6.55 -18.04 9.00
C SER A 362 -6.52 -16.93 10.04
N PRO A 363 -5.32 -16.51 10.52
CA PRO A 363 -5.22 -15.45 11.54
C PRO A 363 -5.81 -14.12 11.03
N PRO A 364 -6.30 -13.24 11.95
CA PRO A 364 -6.76 -11.91 11.58
C PRO A 364 -5.69 -11.15 10.79
N ILE A 365 -6.10 -10.51 9.69
CA ILE A 365 -5.16 -9.77 8.86
C ILE A 365 -4.48 -8.65 9.66
N LEU A 366 -3.17 -8.50 9.47
CA LEU A 366 -2.48 -7.26 9.84
C LEU A 366 -3.10 -6.10 9.07
N SER A 367 -3.15 -4.92 9.68
CA SER A 367 -3.84 -3.78 9.10
C SER A 367 -3.34 -3.46 7.70
N ARG A 368 -4.30 -3.30 6.79
CA ARG A 368 -4.09 -2.76 5.45
C ARG A 368 -4.72 -1.37 5.37
N MET A 369 -4.54 -0.58 6.43
CA MET A 369 -5.14 0.74 6.59
C MET A 369 -6.63 0.76 6.15
N GLY A 370 -7.06 1.74 5.35
CA GLY A 370 -8.41 1.82 4.80
C GLY A 370 -8.80 0.76 3.77
N ALA A 371 -7.91 -0.16 3.39
CA ALA A 371 -8.23 -1.32 2.56
C ALA A 371 -8.50 -2.60 3.38
N SER A 372 -8.43 -2.55 4.72
CA SER A 372 -8.55 -3.75 5.57
C SER A 372 -9.81 -4.57 5.28
N ILE A 373 -10.98 -3.95 5.13
CA ILE A 373 -12.23 -4.66 4.81
C ILE A 373 -12.17 -5.43 3.48
N PHE A 374 -11.47 -4.90 2.47
CA PHE A 374 -11.30 -5.55 1.18
C PHE A 374 -10.39 -6.78 1.32
N TYR A 375 -9.24 -6.64 2.00
CA TYR A 375 -8.33 -7.76 2.24
C TYR A 375 -8.94 -8.86 3.11
N ASP A 376 -9.77 -8.50 4.09
CA ASP A 376 -10.48 -9.47 4.92
C ASP A 376 -11.55 -10.22 4.13
N THR A 377 -12.28 -9.49 3.28
CA THR A 377 -13.22 -10.09 2.32
C THR A 377 -12.52 -11.10 1.40
N LEU A 378 -11.32 -10.76 0.88
CA LEU A 378 -10.56 -11.70 0.05
C LEU A 378 -10.00 -12.90 0.84
N ARG A 379 -9.66 -12.74 2.12
CA ARG A 379 -9.28 -13.85 3.02
C ARG A 379 -10.41 -14.88 3.09
N VAL A 380 -11.66 -14.45 3.30
CA VAL A 380 -12.83 -15.33 3.32
C VAL A 380 -12.99 -16.10 2.00
N TYR A 381 -12.81 -15.42 0.86
CA TYR A 381 -12.84 -16.08 -0.45
C TYR A 381 -11.75 -17.15 -0.59
N TRP A 382 -10.52 -16.80 -0.24
CA TRP A 382 -9.35 -17.69 -0.29
C TRP A 382 -9.51 -18.93 0.60
N GLU A 383 -10.00 -18.78 1.83
CA GLU A 383 -10.27 -19.89 2.75
C GLU A 383 -11.27 -20.90 2.16
N HIS A 384 -12.26 -20.42 1.41
CA HIS A 384 -13.26 -21.27 0.76
C HIS A 384 -12.76 -21.90 -0.56
N CYS A 385 -11.92 -21.20 -1.33
CA CYS A 385 -11.24 -21.78 -2.50
C CYS A 385 -10.29 -22.93 -2.12
N LEU A 386 -9.56 -22.82 -1.00
CA LEU A 386 -8.72 -23.89 -0.48
C LEU A 386 -9.53 -25.14 -0.11
N GLU A 387 -10.67 -24.96 0.57
CA GLU A 387 -11.56 -26.06 0.94
C GLU A 387 -12.08 -26.84 -0.27
N LYS A 388 -12.27 -26.14 -1.40
CA LYS A 388 -12.66 -26.71 -2.69
C LYS A 388 -11.49 -27.18 -3.57
N GLN A 389 -10.24 -27.07 -3.10
CA GLN A 389 -9.02 -27.43 -3.84
C GLN A 389 -8.94 -26.75 -5.23
N MET A 390 -9.36 -25.49 -5.32
CA MET A 390 -9.35 -24.76 -6.59
C MET A 390 -7.92 -24.37 -7.03
N PRO A 391 -7.64 -24.23 -8.34
CA PRO A 391 -6.30 -23.85 -8.83
C PRO A 391 -5.86 -22.47 -8.32
N GLU A 392 -4.57 -22.31 -8.02
CA GLU A 392 -3.98 -21.05 -7.52
C GLU A 392 -4.22 -19.85 -8.45
N GLU A 393 -4.46 -20.07 -9.74
CA GLU A 393 -4.79 -19.03 -10.72
C GLU A 393 -6.08 -18.25 -10.36
N TYR A 394 -7.02 -18.87 -9.62
CA TYR A 394 -8.21 -18.19 -9.08
C TYR A 394 -7.89 -17.26 -7.89
N LEU A 395 -6.72 -17.41 -7.28
CA LEU A 395 -6.29 -16.62 -6.13
C LEU A 395 -5.48 -15.38 -6.55
N ASP A 396 -4.96 -15.31 -7.79
CA ASP A 396 -4.21 -14.15 -8.28
C ASP A 396 -5.11 -12.93 -8.52
N ILE A 397 -5.36 -12.17 -7.45
CA ILE A 397 -6.00 -10.86 -7.45
C ILE A 397 -4.89 -9.80 -7.37
N ASP A 398 -4.62 -9.15 -8.51
CA ASP A 398 -3.61 -8.10 -8.70
C ASP A 398 -2.17 -8.47 -8.27
N ARG A 399 -1.81 -9.76 -8.38
CA ARG A 399 -0.51 -10.34 -7.97
C ARG A 399 -0.20 -10.16 -6.50
N PHE A 400 -1.24 -10.18 -5.67
CA PHE A 400 -1.07 -10.19 -4.23
C PHE A 400 -0.38 -11.49 -3.78
N ASP A 401 0.69 -11.35 -3.01
CA ASP A 401 1.44 -12.46 -2.46
C ASP A 401 0.75 -12.98 -1.19
N TRP A 402 -0.10 -14.00 -1.35
CA TRP A 402 -0.84 -14.62 -0.24
C TRP A 402 0.08 -15.23 0.82
N SER A 403 1.33 -15.59 0.50
CA SER A 403 2.31 -16.05 1.49
C SER A 403 2.71 -14.95 2.49
N ALA A 404 2.54 -13.67 2.11
CA ALA A 404 2.76 -12.53 2.99
C ALA A 404 1.69 -12.35 4.08
N LEU A 405 0.67 -13.22 4.14
CA LEU A 405 -0.23 -13.35 5.30
C LEU A 405 0.36 -14.26 6.41
N GLY A 406 1.56 -14.82 6.22
CA GLY A 406 2.27 -15.58 7.25
C GLY A 406 1.82 -17.04 7.36
N MET A 407 1.52 -17.67 6.21
CA MET A 407 1.22 -19.10 6.08
C MET A 407 2.28 -19.78 5.19
#